data_AF-A0A182YMW5-F1
#
_entry.id   AF-A0A182YMW5-F1
#
_cell.length_a   1.000
_cell.length_b   1.000
_cell.length_c   1.000
_cell.angle_alpha   90.00
_cell.angle_beta   90.00
_cell.angle_gamma   90.00
#
_symmetry.space_group_name_H-M   'P 1'
#
loop_
_entity.id
_entity.type
_entity.pdbx_description
1 polymer ?
#
loop_
_entity_poly.entity_id
_entity_poly.type
_entity_poly.pdbx_seq_one_letter_code
_entity_poly.pdbx_strand_id
1 'polypeptide(L)'
;LLMETSTTIDQEIRTVPGGEFWYKGIENKLNSYFQSKAPSTHFISIQHSINGLPLQRGGLMQIWPVLMKVEEMPDAPNMKIGIF
;
A
#
# COMPACT_ATOMS: atom_id res chain seq x y z
N LEU A 1 -7.72 -0.32 -33.83
CA LEU A 1 -7.30 -0.94 -32.56
C LEU A 1 -7.59 0.08 -31.45
N LEU A 2 -8.63 -0.13 -30.65
CA LEU A 2 -8.74 0.58 -29.38
C LEU A 2 -7.79 -0.12 -28.41
N MET A 3 -6.84 0.62 -27.85
CA MET A 3 -6.10 0.17 -26.67
C MET A 3 -7.05 0.33 -25.48
N GLU A 4 -7.65 -0.76 -25.05
CA GLU A 4 -8.34 -0.87 -23.78
C GLU A 4 -7.28 -0.83 -22.66
N THR A 5 -6.78 0.36 -22.33
CA THR A 5 -6.03 0.54 -21.08
C THR A 5 -7.05 0.55 -19.95
N SER A 6 -7.32 -0.63 -19.39
CA SER A 6 -8.05 -0.75 -18.12
C SER A 6 -7.22 -0.05 -17.04
N THR A 7 -7.50 1.23 -16.84
CA THR A 7 -6.84 2.09 -15.87
C THR A 7 -7.95 2.58 -14.95
N THR A 8 -7.69 2.60 -13.64
CA THR A 8 -8.53 3.20 -12.58
C THR A 8 -9.70 2.40 -11.97
N ILE A 9 -9.57 1.10 -11.71
CA ILE A 9 -10.48 0.41 -10.75
C ILE A 9 -9.87 0.33 -9.33
N ASP A 10 -8.53 0.36 -9.21
CA ASP A 10 -7.85 0.03 -7.95
C ASP A 10 -7.38 1.21 -7.08
N GLN A 11 -7.92 2.42 -7.29
CA GLN A 11 -7.59 3.60 -6.47
C GLN A 11 -8.78 4.29 -5.81
N GLU A 12 -9.99 3.73 -5.89
CA GLU A 12 -11.15 4.30 -5.19
C GLU A 12 -11.12 3.97 -3.68
N ILE A 13 -11.61 4.93 -2.91
CA ILE A 13 -11.91 4.76 -1.49
C ILE A 13 -13.19 3.91 -1.41
N ARG A 14 -13.13 2.79 -0.69
CA ARG A 14 -14.25 1.87 -0.52
C ARG A 14 -14.79 1.97 0.89
N THR A 15 -16.10 2.14 1.04
CA THR A 15 -16.74 2.00 2.34
C THR A 15 -16.70 0.55 2.78
N VAL A 16 -16.20 0.29 4.00
CA VAL A 16 -16.16 -1.03 4.63
C VAL A 16 -16.74 -0.93 6.05
N PRO A 17 -17.12 -2.03 6.70
CA PRO A 17 -17.57 -1.97 8.10
C PRO A 17 -16.53 -1.26 8.99
N GLY A 18 -16.96 -0.18 9.65
CA GLY A 18 -16.13 0.60 10.57
C GLY A 18 -15.46 1.84 9.96
N GLY A 19 -15.52 2.07 8.63
CA GLY A 19 -14.91 3.27 8.04
C GLY A 19 -14.73 3.21 6.52
N GLU A 20 -13.69 3.88 6.06
CA GLU A 20 -13.35 4.00 4.63
C GLU A 20 -11.97 3.42 4.40
N PHE A 21 -11.83 2.54 3.41
CA PHE A 21 -10.56 1.92 3.07
C PHE A 21 -10.09 2.38 1.70
N TRP A 22 -8.87 2.91 1.65
CA TRP A 22 -8.19 3.29 0.43
C TRP A 22 -7.01 2.37 0.14
N TYR A 23 -7.18 1.46 -0.80
CA TYR A 23 -6.10 0.60 -1.29
C TYR A 23 -5.22 1.36 -2.29
N LYS A 24 -3.90 1.32 -2.10
CA LYS A 24 -2.92 2.00 -2.96
C LYS A 24 -2.17 1.06 -3.89
N GLY A 25 -2.39 -0.26 -3.78
CA GLY A 25 -1.75 -1.25 -4.62
C GLY A 25 -0.35 -1.65 -4.14
N ILE A 26 -0.13 -2.96 -3.94
CA ILE A 26 1.20 -3.52 -3.75
C ILE A 26 2.02 -3.36 -5.04
N GLU A 27 1.43 -3.71 -6.18
CA GLU A 27 2.05 -3.63 -7.49
C GLU A 27 2.57 -2.21 -7.79
N ASN A 28 1.76 -1.18 -7.54
CA ASN A 28 2.17 0.21 -7.73
C ASN A 28 3.44 0.57 -6.94
N LYS A 29 3.59 0.02 -5.73
CA LYS A 29 4.75 0.26 -4.88
C LYS A 29 5.98 -0.51 -5.34
N LEU A 30 5.82 -1.76 -5.74
CA LEU A 30 6.90 -2.57 -6.29
C LEU A 30 7.39 -2.02 -7.65
N ASN A 31 6.47 -1.70 -8.56
CA ASN A 31 6.79 -1.12 -9.87
C ASN A 31 7.54 0.21 -9.73
N SER A 32 7.09 1.08 -8.82
CA SER A 32 7.79 2.34 -8.53
C SER A 32 9.19 2.10 -7.95
N TYR A 33 9.36 1.11 -7.08
CA TYR A 33 10.65 0.79 -6.46
C TYR A 33 11.65 0.16 -7.44
N PHE A 34 11.17 -0.65 -8.38
CA PHE A 34 11.98 -1.33 -9.39
C PHE A 34 12.13 -0.58 -10.70
N GLN A 35 11.56 0.62 -10.81
CA GLN A 35 11.61 1.41 -12.04
C GLN A 35 13.05 1.65 -12.52
N SER A 36 14.00 1.82 -11.59
CA SER A 36 15.41 2.12 -11.89
C SER A 36 16.38 1.00 -11.50
N LYS A 37 15.88 -0.18 -11.11
CA LYS A 37 16.74 -1.29 -10.68
C LYS A 37 16.08 -2.65 -10.93
N ALA A 38 16.87 -3.62 -11.37
CA ALA A 38 16.39 -4.98 -11.55
C ALA A 38 16.21 -5.68 -10.18
N PRO A 39 15.14 -6.47 -9.98
CA PRO A 39 15.03 -7.36 -8.83
C PRO A 39 16.18 -8.38 -8.82
N SER A 40 16.79 -8.59 -7.66
CA SER A 40 17.83 -9.62 -7.46
C SER A 40 17.27 -10.98 -7.05
N THR A 41 15.96 -11.08 -6.82
CA THR A 41 15.26 -12.28 -6.36
C THR A 41 14.01 -12.53 -7.20
N HIS A 42 13.63 -13.81 -7.31
CA HIS A 42 12.39 -14.25 -7.96
C HIS A 42 11.19 -14.29 -7.02
N PHE A 43 11.45 -14.38 -5.71
CA PHE A 43 10.43 -14.44 -4.66
C PHE A 43 10.71 -13.38 -3.61
N ILE A 44 9.63 -12.82 -3.08
CA ILE A 44 9.69 -11.83 -2.00
C ILE A 44 8.78 -12.25 -0.86
N SER A 45 9.25 -11.99 0.36
CA SER A 45 8.53 -12.19 1.59
C SER A 45 8.06 -10.84 2.10
N ILE A 46 6.77 -10.76 2.45
CA ILE A 46 6.12 -9.51 2.85
C ILE A 46 5.82 -9.56 4.33
N GLN A 47 6.35 -8.57 5.05
CA GLN A 47 5.89 -8.23 6.39
C GLN A 47 4.89 -7.08 6.27
N HIS A 48 3.74 -7.19 6.93
CA HIS A 48 2.74 -6.13 6.98
C HIS A 48 2.53 -5.64 8.41
N SER A 49 2.18 -4.35 8.54
CA SER A 49 1.85 -3.73 9.81
C SER A 49 0.66 -2.79 9.64
N ILE A 50 -0.30 -2.87 10.55
CA ILE A 50 -1.54 -2.09 10.55
C ILE A 50 -1.72 -1.55 11.97
N ASN A 51 -1.36 -0.27 12.18
CA ASN A 51 -1.38 0.34 13.51
C ASN A 51 -2.27 1.58 13.49
N GLY A 52 -3.20 1.69 14.43
CA GLY A 52 -4.08 2.84 14.57
C GLY A 52 -3.34 4.07 15.10
N LEU A 53 -3.51 5.19 14.41
CA LEU A 53 -2.96 6.49 14.77
C LEU A 53 -4.11 7.46 15.06
N PRO A 54 -4.21 8.04 16.27
CA PRO A 54 -5.24 9.03 16.56
C PRO A 54 -5.01 10.29 15.73
N LEU A 55 -6.06 10.80 15.09
CA LEU A 55 -6.00 12.04 14.32
C LEU A 55 -5.91 13.28 15.21
N GLN A 56 -6.51 13.20 16.39
CA GLN A 56 -6.58 14.30 17.36
C GLN A 56 -6.38 13.76 18.77
N ARG A 57 -5.72 14.53 19.63
CA ARG A 57 -5.49 14.14 21.03
C ARG A 57 -6.84 14.03 21.75
N GLY A 58 -7.18 12.83 22.21
CA GLY A 58 -8.43 12.55 22.92
C GLY A 58 -9.66 12.33 22.02
N GLY A 59 -9.48 12.35 20.70
CA GLY A 59 -10.56 12.04 19.74
C GLY A 59 -10.69 10.54 19.47
N LEU A 60 -11.89 10.12 19.04
CA LEU A 60 -12.16 8.73 18.63
C LEU A 60 -11.76 8.45 17.17
N MET A 61 -11.50 9.49 16.37
CA MET A 61 -11.08 9.34 14.98
C MET A 61 -9.64 8.85 14.89
N GLN A 62 -9.43 7.78 14.12
CA GLN A 62 -8.14 7.16 13.88
C GLN A 62 -7.90 6.99 12.39
N ILE A 63 -6.63 6.94 12.00
CA ILE A 63 -6.18 6.44 10.70
C ILE A 63 -5.32 5.21 10.94
N TRP A 64 -5.52 4.19 10.13
CA TRP A 64 -4.84 2.91 10.16
C TRP A 64 -4.03 2.74 8.87
N PRO A 65 -2.79 3.26 8.81
CA PRO A 65 -1.91 2.96 7.69
C PRO A 65 -1.63 1.45 7.59
N VAL A 66 -1.81 0.91 6.40
CA VAL A 66 -1.36 -0.43 6.05
C VAL A 66 0.02 -0.30 5.41
N LEU A 67 1.04 -0.76 6.13
CA LEU A 67 2.44 -0.71 5.74
C LEU A 67 2.92 -2.09 5.33
N MET A 68 3.85 -2.10 4.37
CA MET A 68 4.55 -3.28 3.88
C MET A 68 6.06 -3.06 3.97
N LYS A 69 6.78 -4.10 4.38
CA LYS A 69 8.22 -4.24 4.20
C LYS A 69 8.50 -5.52 3.42
N VAL A 70 9.46 -5.46 2.50
CA VAL A 70 9.94 -6.63 1.77
C VAL A 70 11.23 -7.12 2.45
N GLU A 71 11.24 -8.36 2.92
CA GLU A 71 12.35 -8.87 3.76
C GLU A 71 13.68 -8.91 3.00
N GLU A 72 13.64 -9.29 1.72
CA GLU A 72 14.79 -9.39 0.83
C GLU A 72 15.33 -8.02 0.39
N MET A 73 14.65 -6.94 0.77
CA MET A 73 15.00 -5.55 0.41
C MET A 73 15.08 -4.69 1.67
N PRO A 74 16.06 -4.91 2.56
CA PRO A 74 16.18 -4.16 3.80
C PRO A 74 16.39 -2.65 3.58
N ASP A 75 16.96 -2.27 2.43
CA ASP A 75 17.18 -0.87 2.04
C ASP A 75 15.93 -0.23 1.41
N ALA A 76 14.87 -1.01 1.15
CA ALA A 76 13.59 -0.44 0.73
C ALA A 76 12.95 0.32 1.88
N PRO A 77 12.37 1.51 1.64
CA PRO A 77 11.53 2.14 2.64
C PRO A 77 10.28 1.29 2.89
N ASN A 78 9.72 1.39 4.10
CA ASN A 78 8.40 0.83 4.37
C ASN A 78 7.38 1.45 3.41
N MET A 79 6.68 0.60 2.67
CA MET A 79 5.76 1.00 1.62
C MET A 79 4.35 1.10 2.18
N LYS A 80 3.70 2.25 2.05
CA LYS A 80 2.28 2.40 2.40
C LYS A 80 1.41 1.84 1.28
N ILE A 81 0.74 0.73 1.53
CA ILE A 81 -0.11 0.02 0.55
C ILE A 81 -1.61 0.27 0.76
N GLY A 82 -1.99 0.87 1.88
CA GLY A 82 -3.38 1.23 2.15
C GLY A 82 -3.54 2.17 3.34
N ILE A 83 -4.75 2.68 3.49
CA ILE A 83 -5.19 3.52 4.62
C ILE A 83 -6.63 3.13 4.95
N PHE A 84 -6.91 2.78 6.20
CA PHE A 84 -8.27 2.69 6.75
C PHE A 84 -8.52 3.82 7.76
#